data_AF-A0A1T3BLU9-F1
#
_entry.id   AF-A0A1T3BLU9-F1
#
_cell.length_a   1.000
_cell.length_b   1.000
_cell.length_c   1.000
_cell.angle_alpha   90.00
_cell.angle_beta   90.00
_cell.angle_gamma   90.00
#
_symmetry.space_group_name_H-M   'P 1'
#
loop_
_entity.id
_entity.type
_entity.pdbx_description
1 polymer ?
#
loop_
_entity_poly.entity_id
_entity_poly.type
_entity_poly.pdbx_seq_one_letter_code
_entity_poly.pdbx_strand_id
1 'polypeptide(L)'
;MKEKNMIDFKIYNDVTSNNHGRISLKQIYHFIKKSAFIGSLNGSISGAIATILATYGYIALPGFGPIIVMGIGIALFIGMLTGAVIGLIIGVVIGIIFSFMNNWQF
;
A
#
# COMPACT_ATOMS: atom_id res chain seq x y z
N MET A 1 -5.69 -28.75 -60.12
CA MET A 1 -6.60 -28.66 -58.96
C MET A 1 -5.73 -28.42 -57.74
N LYS A 2 -5.70 -27.18 -57.24
CA LYS A 2 -4.84 -26.72 -56.15
C LYS A 2 -5.75 -26.11 -55.10
N GLU A 3 -6.06 -26.89 -54.08
CA GLU A 3 -6.72 -26.42 -52.87
C GLU A 3 -5.63 -26.16 -51.84
N LYS A 4 -5.48 -24.90 -51.40
CA LYS A 4 -4.96 -24.61 -50.07
C LYS A 4 -5.55 -23.28 -49.61
N ASN A 5 -6.58 -23.43 -48.79
CA ASN A 5 -7.19 -22.44 -47.90
C ASN A 5 -6.27 -21.26 -47.58
N MET A 6 -6.60 -20.09 -48.13
CA MET A 6 -6.00 -18.80 -47.76
C MET A 6 -6.99 -18.04 -46.88
N ILE A 7 -7.42 -18.70 -45.80
CA ILE A 7 -8.35 -18.16 -44.80
C ILE A 7 -7.82 -18.47 -43.40
N ASP A 8 -6.58 -18.10 -43.06
CA ASP A 8 -6.19 -18.20 -41.64
C ASP A 8 -4.96 -17.38 -41.20
N PHE A 9 -4.75 -16.19 -41.78
CA PHE A 9 -3.66 -15.30 -41.33
C PHE A 9 -4.10 -13.85 -41.17
N LYS A 10 -5.36 -13.64 -40.79
CA LYS A 10 -5.88 -12.30 -40.46
C LYS A 10 -6.71 -12.30 -39.17
N ILE A 11 -6.32 -13.13 -38.21
CA ILE A 11 -6.88 -13.14 -36.86
C ILE A 11 -5.70 -13.34 -35.92
N TYR A 12 -5.28 -12.30 -35.20
CA TYR A 12 -4.86 -12.33 -33.77
C TYR A 12 -3.91 -11.22 -33.29
N ASN A 13 -3.50 -10.24 -34.09
CA ASN A 13 -2.52 -9.26 -33.62
C ASN A 13 -3.05 -7.87 -33.23
N ASP A 14 -4.37 -7.64 -33.20
CA ASP A 14 -4.89 -6.28 -32.99
C ASP A 14 -5.93 -6.11 -31.86
N VAL A 15 -5.97 -7.03 -30.88
CA VAL A 15 -6.94 -6.91 -29.75
C VAL A 15 -6.31 -7.06 -28.35
N THR A 16 -5.01 -7.36 -28.20
CA THR A 16 -4.50 -7.81 -26.89
C THR A 16 -3.45 -6.91 -26.21
N SER A 17 -2.99 -5.81 -26.82
CA SER A 17 -2.05 -4.90 -26.13
C SER A 17 -2.74 -4.06 -25.04
N ASN A 18 -3.99 -3.63 -25.30
CA ASN A 18 -4.76 -2.78 -24.39
C ASN A 18 -5.23 -3.53 -23.12
N ASN A 19 -5.51 -4.82 -23.25
CA ASN A 19 -5.88 -5.66 -22.11
C ASN A 19 -4.67 -6.00 -21.23
N HIS A 20 -3.49 -6.20 -21.82
CA HIS A 20 -2.27 -6.50 -21.05
C HIS A 20 -1.86 -5.32 -20.15
N GLY A 21 -1.89 -4.09 -20.65
CA GLY A 21 -1.62 -2.88 -19.85
C GLY A 21 -2.67 -2.60 -18.77
N ARG A 22 -3.95 -2.90 -19.03
CA ARG A 22 -5.02 -2.78 -18.02
C ARG A 22 -4.91 -3.81 -16.91
N ILE A 23 -4.49 -5.04 -17.22
CA ILE A 23 -4.28 -6.10 -16.24
C ILE A 23 -3.08 -5.75 -15.33
N SER A 24 -1.98 -5.23 -15.90
CA SER A 24 -0.80 -4.83 -15.10
C SER A 24 -1.11 -3.66 -14.15
N LEU A 25 -1.81 -2.61 -14.60
CA LEU A 25 -2.20 -1.48 -13.75
C LEU A 25 -3.16 -1.90 -12.62
N LYS A 26 -4.10 -2.79 -12.90
CA LYS A 26 -5.03 -3.31 -11.88
C LYS A 26 -4.30 -4.14 -10.83
N GLN A 27 -3.26 -4.89 -11.23
CA GLN A 27 -2.42 -5.67 -10.33
C GLN A 27 -1.52 -4.77 -9.49
N ILE A 28 -0.88 -3.75 -10.09
CA ILE A 28 -0.09 -2.72 -9.38
C ILE A 28 -0.96 -2.04 -8.32
N TYR A 29 -2.16 -1.60 -8.70
CA TYR A 29 -3.11 -0.98 -7.78
C TYR A 29 -3.50 -1.92 -6.62
N HIS A 30 -3.71 -3.21 -6.89
CA HIS A 30 -4.03 -4.18 -5.85
C HIS A 30 -2.87 -4.35 -4.84
N PHE A 31 -1.63 -4.42 -5.32
CA PHE A 31 -0.44 -4.48 -4.47
C PHE A 31 -0.29 -3.23 -3.60
N ILE A 32 -0.40 -2.05 -4.19
CA ILE A 32 -0.31 -0.78 -3.46
C ILE A 32 -1.41 -0.70 -2.41
N LYS A 33 -2.67 -1.00 -2.78
CA LYS A 33 -3.80 -0.98 -1.84
C LYS A 33 -3.59 -1.94 -0.67
N LYS A 34 -3.15 -3.17 -0.95
CA LYS A 34 -2.91 -4.18 0.08
C LYS A 34 -1.78 -3.77 1.02
N SER A 35 -0.66 -3.29 0.45
CA SER A 35 0.50 -2.84 1.21
C SER A 35 0.17 -1.61 2.07
N ALA A 36 -0.56 -0.63 1.52
CA ALA A 36 -1.01 0.55 2.24
C ALA A 36 -1.95 0.19 3.41
N PHE A 37 -2.87 -0.75 3.22
CA PHE A 37 -3.76 -1.22 4.27
C PHE A 37 -3.01 -1.90 5.42
N ILE A 38 -2.09 -2.82 5.09
CA ILE A 38 -1.25 -3.50 6.10
C ILE A 38 -0.35 -2.49 6.82
N GLY A 39 0.26 -1.57 6.06
CA GLY A 39 1.07 -0.50 6.60
C GLY A 39 0.28 0.37 7.58
N SER A 40 -0.93 0.79 7.21
CA SER A 40 -1.81 1.59 8.07
C SER A 40 -2.22 0.84 9.35
N LEU A 41 -2.54 -0.45 9.27
CA LEU A 41 -2.86 -1.26 10.45
C LEU A 41 -1.66 -1.36 11.41
N ASN A 42 -0.50 -1.72 10.88
CA ASN A 42 0.73 -1.86 11.67
C ASN A 42 1.18 -0.51 12.25
N GLY A 43 1.04 0.55 11.46
CA GLY A 43 1.28 1.92 11.89
C GLY A 43 0.37 2.33 13.04
N SER A 44 -0.94 2.04 12.95
CA SER A 44 -1.90 2.32 14.03
C SER A 44 -1.53 1.61 15.32
N ILE A 45 -1.21 0.31 15.25
CA ILE A 45 -0.82 -0.48 16.42
C ILE A 45 0.47 0.07 17.02
N SER A 46 1.48 0.36 16.19
CA SER A 46 2.76 0.90 16.64
C SER A 46 2.60 2.30 17.24
N GLY A 47 1.73 3.13 16.67
CA GLY A 47 1.39 4.46 17.19
C GLY A 47 0.66 4.42 18.53
N ALA A 48 -0.24 3.45 18.72
CA ALA A 48 -0.85 3.18 20.02
C ALA A 48 0.20 2.80 21.05
N ILE A 49 1.07 1.85 20.72
CA ILE A 49 2.16 1.39 21.60
C ILE A 49 3.09 2.56 21.96
N ALA A 50 3.56 3.32 20.97
CA ALA A 50 4.43 4.48 21.19
C ALA A 50 3.78 5.51 22.13
N THR A 51 2.48 5.75 21.96
CA THR A 51 1.74 6.69 22.81
C THR A 51 1.58 6.18 24.24
N ILE A 52 1.33 4.88 24.42
CA ILE A 52 1.28 4.26 25.75
C ILE A 52 2.63 4.42 26.43
N LEU A 53 3.73 4.09 25.74
CA LEU A 53 5.07 4.26 26.28
C LEU A 53 5.38 5.73 26.60
N ALA A 54 4.95 6.66 25.76
CA ALA A 54 5.15 8.09 26.00
C ALA A 54 4.34 8.61 27.19
N THR A 55 3.12 8.10 27.37
CA THR A 55 2.24 8.45 28.49
C THR A 55 2.81 8.00 29.83
N TYR A 56 3.43 6.82 29.86
CA TYR A 56 4.10 6.32 31.06
C TYR A 56 5.54 6.82 31.22
N GLY A 57 6.01 7.71 30.34
CA GLY A 57 7.35 8.31 30.43
C GLY A 57 8.50 7.37 30.04
N TYR A 58 8.22 6.22 29.42
CA TYR A 58 9.26 5.31 28.92
C TYR A 58 9.99 5.85 27.71
N ILE A 59 9.32 6.68 26.90
CA ILE A 59 9.92 7.37 25.76
C ILE A 59 9.49 8.84 25.75
N ALA A 60 10.38 9.72 25.33
CA ALA A 60 10.00 11.10 25.02
C ALA A 60 9.51 11.15 23.58
N LEU A 61 8.20 11.41 23.40
CA LEU A 61 7.62 11.64 22.09
C LEU A 61 7.40 13.14 21.90
N PRO A 62 8.22 13.83 21.07
CA PRO A 62 8.14 15.28 20.91
C PRO A 62 6.74 15.73 20.52
N GLY A 63 6.24 16.79 21.15
CA GLY A 63 4.90 17.34 20.90
C GLY A 63 3.73 16.58 21.53
N PHE A 64 3.94 15.38 22.07
CA PHE A 64 2.86 14.59 22.71
C PHE A 64 2.59 14.94 24.16
N GLY A 65 3.49 15.65 24.86
CA GLY A 65 3.29 16.05 26.26
C GLY A 65 1.95 16.76 26.51
N PRO A 66 1.64 17.87 25.81
CA PRO A 66 0.34 18.54 25.93
C PRO A 66 -0.85 17.64 25.56
N ILE A 67 -0.67 16.74 24.59
CA ILE A 67 -1.72 15.82 24.12
C ILE A 67 -2.05 14.78 25.20
N ILE A 68 -1.03 14.25 25.88
CA ILE A 68 -1.20 13.31 26.99
C ILE A 68 -1.92 13.99 28.17
N VAL A 69 -1.60 15.25 28.46
CA VAL A 69 -2.26 16.04 29.51
C VAL A 69 -3.75 16.25 29.23
N MET A 70 -4.17 16.34 27.97
CA MET A 70 -5.60 16.41 27.59
C MET A 70 -6.36 15.12 27.91
N GLY A 71 -5.65 13.99 28.07
CA GLY A 71 -6.21 12.72 28.51
C GLY A 71 -5.71 11.54 27.68
N ILE A 72 -5.53 10.39 28.34
CA ILE A 72 -4.95 9.19 27.72
C ILE A 72 -5.76 8.65 26.54
N GLY A 73 -7.09 8.80 26.56
CA GLY A 73 -7.95 8.39 25.45
C GLY A 73 -7.73 9.23 24.19
N ILE A 74 -7.59 10.55 24.36
CA ILE A 74 -7.32 11.50 23.26
C ILE A 74 -5.92 11.24 22.70
N ALA A 75 -4.94 11.07 23.58
CA ALA A 75 -3.58 10.72 23.19
C ALA A 75 -3.54 9.42 22.39
N LEU A 76 -4.16 8.34 22.88
CA LEU A 76 -4.23 7.07 22.18
C LEU A 76 -4.85 7.19 20.78
N PHE A 77 -5.96 7.93 20.65
CA PHE A 77 -6.61 8.15 19.37
C PHE A 77 -5.69 8.89 18.39
N ILE A 78 -5.04 9.97 18.84
CA ILE A 78 -4.09 10.74 18.02
C ILE A 78 -2.87 9.89 17.66
N GLY A 79 -2.38 9.08 18.59
CA GLY A 79 -1.27 8.16 18.40
C GLY A 79 -1.56 7.12 17.32
N MET A 80 -2.72 6.46 17.42
CA MET A 80 -3.21 5.54 16.40
C MET A 80 -3.38 6.21 15.04
N LEU A 81 -4.00 7.40 15.00
CA LEU A 81 -4.21 8.13 13.75
C LEU A 81 -2.88 8.52 13.08
N THR A 82 -1.96 9.08 13.85
CA THR A 82 -0.64 9.51 13.35
C THR A 82 0.17 8.30 12.89
N GLY A 83 0.17 7.23 13.67
CA GLY A 83 0.78 5.96 13.30
C GLY A 83 0.17 5.38 12.02
N ALA A 84 -1.16 5.39 11.88
CA ALA A 84 -1.86 4.92 10.69
C ALA A 84 -1.46 5.70 9.44
N VAL A 85 -1.37 7.03 9.52
CA VAL A 85 -0.94 7.90 8.40
C VAL A 85 0.50 7.58 7.99
N ILE A 86 1.44 7.49 8.94
CA ILE A 86 2.84 7.15 8.66
C ILE A 86 2.93 5.75 8.04
N GLY A 87 2.24 4.78 8.63
CA GLY A 87 2.19 3.41 8.15
C GLY A 87 1.59 3.29 6.75
N LEU A 88 0.57 4.09 6.43
CA LEU A 88 -0.02 4.16 5.09
C LEU A 88 1.01 4.66 4.07
N ILE A 89 1.73 5.75 4.38
CA ILE A 89 2.77 6.30 3.49
C ILE A 89 3.85 5.25 3.22
N ILE A 90 4.36 4.60 4.27
CA ILE A 90 5.36 3.54 4.16
C ILE A 90 4.82 2.36 3.33
N GLY A 91 3.59 1.94 3.60
CA GLY A 91 2.93 0.86 2.88
C GLY A 91 2.76 1.16 1.40
N VAL A 92 2.41 2.41 1.03
CA VAL A 92 2.35 2.84 -0.37
C VAL A 92 3.72 2.75 -1.02
N VAL A 93 4.77 3.27 -0.39
CA VAL A 93 6.15 3.22 -0.92
C VAL A 93 6.60 1.78 -1.15
N ILE A 94 6.40 0.89 -0.17
CA ILE A 94 6.72 -0.54 -0.29
C ILE A 94 5.90 -1.17 -1.42
N GLY A 95 4.61 -0.85 -1.52
CA GLY A 95 3.72 -1.38 -2.53
C GLY A 95 4.16 -1.01 -3.95
N ILE A 96 4.62 0.22 -4.14
CA ILE A 96 5.20 0.70 -5.40
C ILE A 96 6.47 -0.09 -5.72
N ILE A 97 7.42 -0.19 -4.78
CA ILE A 97 8.71 -0.88 -4.98
C ILE A 97 8.48 -2.35 -5.37
N PHE A 98 7.67 -3.09 -4.60
CA PHE A 98 7.37 -4.49 -4.90
C PHE A 98 6.66 -4.67 -6.25
N SER A 99 5.78 -3.73 -6.58
CA SER A 99 5.09 -3.80 -7.86
C SER A 99 6.01 -3.55 -9.04
N PHE A 100 7.01 -2.67 -8.91
CA PHE A 100 8.05 -2.49 -9.93
C PHE A 100 8.94 -3.72 -10.05
N MET A 101 9.34 -4.31 -8.92
CA MET A 101 10.19 -5.51 -8.89
C MET A 101 9.51 -6.72 -9.54
N ASN A 102 8.22 -6.95 -9.28
CA ASN A 102 7.46 -8.03 -9.91
C ASN A 102 7.28 -7.84 -11.44
N ASN A 103 7.25 -6.60 -11.93
CA ASN A 103 7.15 -6.34 -13.38
C ASN A 103 8.47 -6.58 -14.12
N TRP A 104 9.61 -6.67 -13.43
CA TRP A 104 10.93 -6.89 -14.03
C TRP A 104 11.37 -8.38 -14.07
N GLN A 105 10.54 -9.31 -13.56
CA GLN A 105 10.85 -10.75 -13.56
C GLN A 105 10.36 -11.52 -14.82
N PHE A 106 10.10 -10.83 -15.93
CA PHE A 106 9.75 -11.47 -17.22
C PHE A 106 10.85 -11.31 -18.26
#